data_AF-A0A1Q5A4P9-F1
#
_entry.id   AF-A0A1Q5A4P9-F1
#
_cell.length_a   1.000
_cell.length_b   1.000
_cell.length_c   1.000
_cell.angle_alpha   90.00
_cell.angle_beta   90.00
_cell.angle_gamma   90.00
#
_symmetry.space_group_name_H-M   'P 1'
#
loop_
_entity.id
_entity.type
_entity.pdbx_description
1 polymer ?
#
loop_
_entity_poly.entity_id
_entity_poly.type
_entity_poly.pdbx_seq_one_letter_code
_entity_poly.pdbx_strand_id
1 'polypeptide(L)'
;MDSGALARTSAACLVVNLPLLALMLVPQLMRSRAGSEALLMVGMVLLLALVVVAVVFAPEVSAKAAPAGTHWRPGGARARVRALIRESRRTYLWRLGEFVALYIAAQGVGGLVAWLLPYVADNPAHAADPTASAWIIDYPNYAVQAVAMYGCICFALAWYATRLRADSARSTARAQNDD
;
A
#
# COMPACT_ATOMS: atom_id res chain seq x y z
N MET A 1 4.45 13.55 -16.33
CA MET A 1 4.83 13.00 -15.01
C MET A 1 6.21 12.42 -15.17
N ASP A 2 7.14 12.68 -14.25
CA ASP A 2 8.52 12.19 -14.37
C ASP A 2 8.56 10.68 -14.04
N SER A 3 8.74 9.85 -15.08
CA SER A 3 8.83 8.39 -14.96
C SER A 3 10.00 7.95 -14.07
N GLY A 4 11.10 8.71 -14.07
CA GLY A 4 12.26 8.43 -13.22
C GLY A 4 11.98 8.72 -11.74
N ALA A 5 11.17 9.73 -11.43
CA ALA A 5 10.71 9.99 -10.06
C ALA A 5 9.76 8.89 -9.57
N LEU A 6 8.87 8.39 -10.44
CA LEU A 6 7.98 7.28 -10.11
C LEU A 6 8.76 6.00 -9.82
N ALA A 7 9.67 5.60 -10.71
CA ALA A 7 10.47 4.38 -10.54
C ALA A 7 11.28 4.40 -9.22
N ARG A 8 11.97 5.51 -8.92
CA ARG A 8 12.73 5.67 -7.66
C ARG A 8 11.82 5.66 -6.43
N THR A 9 10.67 6.32 -6.51
CA THR A 9 9.71 6.31 -5.39
C THR A 9 9.14 4.91 -5.18
N SER A 10 8.82 4.17 -6.24
CA SER A 10 8.36 2.78 -6.16
C SER A 10 9.40 1.88 -5.52
N ALA A 11 10.68 1.99 -5.92
CA ALA A 11 11.78 1.24 -5.30
C ALA A 11 11.92 1.58 -3.80
N ALA A 12 11.85 2.86 -3.44
CA ALA A 12 11.89 3.26 -2.03
C ALA A 12 10.68 2.74 -1.24
N CYS A 13 9.48 2.75 -1.83
CA CYS A 13 8.28 2.19 -1.22
C CYS A 13 8.41 0.68 -0.96
N LEU A 14 9.05 -0.09 -1.86
CA LEU A 14 9.30 -1.52 -1.67
C LEU A 14 10.22 -1.82 -0.48
N VAL A 15 11.10 -0.89 -0.10
CA VAL A 15 12.01 -1.07 1.04
C VAL A 15 11.37 -0.57 2.33
N VAL A 16 10.79 0.63 2.31
CA VAL A 16 10.22 1.27 3.51
C VAL A 16 8.99 0.52 4.02
N ASN A 17 8.22 -0.10 3.12
CA ASN A 17 6.99 -0.81 3.48
C ASN A 17 7.20 -2.31 3.72
N LEU A 18 8.42 -2.79 3.92
CA LEU A 18 8.67 -4.19 4.29
C LEU A 18 7.82 -4.69 5.49
N PRO A 19 7.48 -3.86 6.51
CA PRO A 19 6.55 -4.28 7.55
C PRO A 19 5.15 -4.67 7.03
N LEU A 20 4.65 -4.03 5.95
CA LEU A 20 3.41 -4.45 5.30
C LEU A 20 3.57 -5.84 4.70
N LEU A 21 4.67 -6.10 3.98
CA LEU A 21 4.94 -7.42 3.43
C LEU A 21 5.06 -8.48 4.53
N ALA A 22 5.80 -8.19 5.59
CA ALA A 22 5.97 -9.09 6.73
C ALA A 22 4.63 -9.48 7.35
N LEU A 23 3.72 -8.51 7.56
CA LEU A 23 2.37 -8.78 8.04
C LEU A 23 1.58 -9.64 7.05
N MET A 24 1.62 -9.30 5.76
CA MET A 24 0.93 -10.04 4.71
C MET A 24 1.44 -11.47 4.54
N LEU A 25 2.69 -11.76 4.93
CA LEU A 25 3.27 -13.09 4.91
C LEU A 25 2.88 -13.95 6.12
N VAL A 26 2.05 -13.47 7.06
CA VAL A 26 1.55 -14.26 8.19
C VAL A 26 0.12 -14.71 7.92
N PRO A 27 -0.13 -15.96 7.44
CA PRO A 27 -1.46 -16.42 7.09
C PRO A 27 -2.46 -16.34 8.24
N GLN A 28 -2.02 -16.62 9.47
CA GLN A 28 -2.87 -16.62 10.67
C GLN A 28 -3.49 -15.26 10.96
N LEU A 29 -2.82 -14.17 10.55
CA LEU A 29 -3.32 -12.80 10.73
C LEU A 29 -4.16 -12.33 9.54
N MET A 30 -3.97 -12.92 8.36
CA MET A 30 -4.56 -12.43 7.11
C MET A 30 -5.68 -13.34 6.57
N ARG A 31 -5.83 -14.56 7.09
CA ARG A 31 -6.79 -15.57 6.63
C ARG A 31 -7.49 -16.25 7.79
N SER A 32 -8.83 -16.17 7.80
CA SER A 32 -9.65 -16.93 8.75
C SER A 32 -9.41 -18.44 8.69
N ARG A 33 -9.07 -18.96 7.52
CA ARG A 33 -8.81 -20.40 7.34
C ARG A 33 -7.47 -20.88 7.93
N ALA A 34 -6.56 -19.97 8.28
CA ALA A 34 -5.26 -20.31 8.84
C ALA A 34 -5.15 -20.00 10.34
N GLY A 35 -6.12 -19.29 10.92
CA GLY A 35 -6.10 -18.82 12.30
C GLY A 35 -7.51 -18.67 12.87
N SER A 36 -7.66 -17.84 13.90
CA SER A 36 -8.97 -17.51 14.46
C SER A 36 -9.51 -16.19 13.87
N GLU A 37 -10.82 -15.98 13.99
CA GLU A 37 -11.44 -14.69 13.61
C GLU A 37 -10.86 -13.52 14.41
N ALA A 38 -10.49 -13.75 15.67
CA ALA A 38 -9.83 -12.75 16.50
C ALA A 38 -8.45 -12.35 15.93
N LEU A 39 -7.63 -13.32 15.49
CA LEU A 39 -6.34 -13.03 14.85
C LEU A 39 -6.51 -12.33 13.51
N LEU A 40 -7.54 -12.69 12.74
CA LEU A 40 -7.88 -11.98 11.50
C LEU A 40 -8.24 -10.52 11.77
N MET A 41 -9.05 -10.26 12.79
CA MET A 41 -9.41 -8.89 13.19
C MET A 41 -8.17 -8.08 13.58
N VAL A 42 -7.27 -8.66 14.39
CA VAL A 42 -6.00 -8.03 14.77
C VAL A 42 -5.16 -7.73 13.53
N GLY A 43 -5.02 -8.69 12.61
CA GLY A 43 -4.29 -8.51 11.37
C GLY A 43 -4.86 -7.42 10.49
N MET A 44 -6.19 -7.32 10.34
CA MET A 44 -6.86 -6.28 9.57
C MET A 44 -6.65 -4.88 10.17
N VAL A 45 -6.72 -4.76 11.50
CA VAL A 45 -6.43 -3.49 12.19
C VAL A 45 -4.97 -3.07 11.98
N LEU A 46 -4.02 -4.01 12.12
CA LEU A 46 -2.61 -3.75 11.86
C LEU A 46 -2.36 -3.36 10.40
N LEU A 47 -3.01 -4.04 9.45
CA LEU A 47 -2.90 -3.74 8.03
C LEU A 47 -3.40 -2.33 7.74
N LEU A 48 -4.58 -1.97 8.25
CA LEU A 48 -5.14 -0.63 8.11
C LEU A 48 -4.18 0.42 8.70
N ALA A 49 -3.68 0.20 9.93
CA ALA A 49 -2.75 1.11 10.58
C ALA A 49 -1.48 1.32 9.75
N LEU A 50 -0.87 0.23 9.26
CA LEU A 50 0.33 0.30 8.43
C LEU A 50 0.06 0.99 7.08
N VAL A 51 -1.08 0.74 6.43
CA VAL A 51 -1.46 1.43 5.19
C VAL A 51 -1.66 2.93 5.43
N VAL A 52 -2.34 3.31 6.51
CA VAL A 52 -2.52 4.73 6.88
C VAL A 52 -1.17 5.39 7.13
N VAL A 53 -0.28 4.76 7.90
CA VAL A 53 1.09 5.25 8.12
C VAL A 53 1.81 5.39 6.78
N ALA A 54 1.75 4.38 5.90
CA ALA A 54 2.38 4.41 4.59
C ALA A 54 1.87 5.59 3.74
N VAL A 55 0.55 5.84 3.70
CA VAL A 55 -0.05 6.98 2.98
C VAL A 55 0.40 8.32 3.56
N VAL A 56 0.47 8.45 4.89
CA VAL A 56 0.90 9.67 5.58
C VAL A 56 2.38 9.98 5.32
N PHE A 57 3.23 8.96 5.25
CA PHE A 57 4.67 9.10 5.04
C PHE A 57 5.11 9.02 3.58
N ALA A 58 4.24 8.59 2.65
CA ALA A 58 4.55 8.49 1.23
C ALA A 58 5.14 9.78 0.62
N PRO A 59 4.69 11.00 0.97
CA PRO A 59 5.31 12.23 0.50
C PRO A 59 6.78 12.38 0.91
N GLU A 60 7.14 11.98 2.14
CA GLU A 60 8.53 12.04 2.61
C GLU A 60 9.40 10.98 1.94
N VAL A 61 8.86 9.77 1.75
CA VAL A 61 9.54 8.71 0.99
C VAL A 61 9.84 9.19 -0.42
N SER A 62 8.85 9.79 -1.09
CA SER A 62 9.03 10.38 -2.42
C SER A 62 10.04 11.51 -2.42
N ALA A 63 10.01 12.42 -1.44
CA ALA A 63 10.95 13.53 -1.38
C ALA A 63 12.40 13.08 -1.12
N LYS A 64 12.60 11.97 -0.39
CA LYS A 64 13.92 11.36 -0.22
C LYS A 64 14.40 10.64 -1.48
N ALA A 65 13.53 9.86 -2.12
CA ALA A 65 13.88 9.07 -3.31
C ALA A 65 14.03 9.92 -4.58
N ALA A 66 13.20 10.95 -4.68
CA ALA A 66 13.13 11.88 -5.78
C ALA A 66 12.87 13.30 -5.23
N PRO A 67 13.91 14.03 -4.83
CA PRO A 67 13.78 15.44 -4.49
C PRO A 67 13.44 16.29 -5.73
N ALA A 68 12.86 17.47 -5.50
CA ALA A 68 12.52 18.45 -6.53
C ALA A 68 12.72 19.88 -6.01
N GLY A 69 13.96 20.35 -6.05
CA GLY A 69 14.31 21.70 -5.60
C GLY A 69 13.82 22.02 -4.19
N THR A 70 13.52 23.29 -3.94
CA THR A 70 13.11 23.79 -2.61
C THR A 70 11.66 23.46 -2.25
N HIS A 71 10.82 23.16 -3.25
CA HIS A 71 9.39 22.87 -3.05
C HIS A 71 9.12 21.42 -2.63
N TRP A 72 9.98 20.46 -2.98
CA TRP A 72 9.80 19.05 -2.63
C TRP A 72 11.09 18.43 -2.09
N ARG A 73 11.34 18.66 -0.79
CA ARG A 73 12.51 18.17 -0.06
C ARG A 73 12.11 17.41 1.21
N PRO A 74 12.95 16.47 1.68
CA PRO A 74 12.73 15.77 2.94
C PRO A 74 12.52 16.75 4.10
N GLY A 75 11.58 16.43 5.00
CA GLY A 75 11.18 17.26 6.13
C GLY A 75 10.18 18.38 5.80
N GLY A 76 10.07 18.76 4.52
CA GLY A 76 9.11 19.78 4.05
C GLY A 76 7.91 19.20 3.28
N ALA A 77 8.01 17.98 2.76
CA ALA A 77 7.01 17.41 1.85
C ALA A 77 5.63 17.26 2.51
N ARG A 78 5.54 16.78 3.75
CA ARG A 78 4.24 16.72 4.45
C ARG A 78 3.65 18.09 4.74
N ALA A 79 4.49 19.08 5.05
CA ALA A 79 4.00 20.45 5.27
C ALA A 79 3.40 21.02 3.98
N ARG A 80 4.00 20.72 2.83
CA ARG A 80 3.48 21.07 1.50
C ARG A 80 2.18 20.36 1.18
N VAL A 81 2.04 19.08 1.51
CA VAL A 81 0.76 18.36 1.37
C VAL A 81 -0.31 18.98 2.29
N ARG A 82 0.03 19.36 3.53
CA ARG A 82 -0.90 20.08 4.41
C ARG A 82 -1.29 21.47 3.88
N ALA A 83 -0.39 22.16 3.19
CA ALA A 83 -0.73 23.40 2.49
C ALA A 83 -1.71 23.12 1.34
N LEU A 84 -1.41 22.12 0.50
CA LEU A 84 -2.30 21.69 -0.58
C LEU A 84 -3.70 21.28 -0.10
N ILE A 85 -3.82 20.62 1.06
CA ILE A 85 -5.11 20.28 1.66
C ILE A 85 -5.91 21.54 2.02
N ARG A 86 -5.24 22.58 2.53
CA ARG A 86 -5.88 23.85 2.90
C ARG A 86 -6.29 24.66 1.69
N GLU A 87 -5.45 24.70 0.66
CA GLU A 87 -5.69 25.45 -0.58
C GLU A 87 -6.71 24.75 -1.50
N SER A 88 -6.59 23.43 -1.66
CA SER A 88 -7.46 22.63 -2.52
C SER A 88 -7.68 21.23 -1.96
N ARG A 89 -8.58 21.15 -0.98
CA ARG A 89 -9.05 19.87 -0.41
C ARG A 89 -9.59 18.91 -1.49
N ARG A 90 -10.27 19.44 -2.51
CA ARG A 90 -10.81 18.64 -3.62
C ARG A 90 -9.70 17.93 -4.39
N THR A 91 -8.59 18.62 -4.69
CA THR A 91 -7.44 18.01 -5.38
C THR A 91 -6.86 16.88 -4.54
N TYR A 92 -6.64 17.12 -3.24
CA TYR A 92 -6.14 16.10 -2.34
C TYR A 92 -7.06 14.87 -2.26
N LEU A 93 -8.36 15.06 -2.05
CA LEU A 93 -9.34 13.98 -1.97
C LEU A 93 -9.41 13.18 -3.27
N TRP A 94 -9.27 13.84 -4.41
CA TRP A 94 -9.18 13.15 -5.69
C TRP A 94 -7.94 12.24 -5.78
N ARG A 95 -6.75 12.73 -5.37
CA ARG A 95 -5.53 11.90 -5.35
C ARG A 95 -5.63 10.74 -4.36
N LEU A 96 -6.27 10.96 -3.22
CA LEU A 96 -6.55 9.91 -2.26
C LEU A 96 -7.54 8.89 -2.83
N GLY A 97 -8.57 9.33 -3.56
CA GLY A 97 -9.50 8.46 -4.26
C GLY A 97 -8.82 7.59 -5.33
N GLU A 98 -7.88 8.16 -6.08
CA GLU A 98 -7.04 7.39 -7.02
C GLU A 98 -6.21 6.32 -6.30
N PHE A 99 -5.61 6.66 -5.16
CA PHE A 99 -4.90 5.68 -4.33
C PHE A 99 -5.82 4.54 -3.88
N VAL A 100 -7.01 4.87 -3.37
CA VAL A 100 -7.99 3.86 -2.92
C VAL A 100 -8.40 2.95 -4.09
N ALA A 101 -8.65 3.51 -5.27
CA ALA A 101 -8.97 2.72 -6.46
C ALA A 101 -7.84 1.74 -6.84
N LEU A 102 -6.58 2.21 -6.82
CA LEU A 102 -5.42 1.36 -7.07
C LEU A 102 -5.20 0.31 -5.99
N TYR A 103 -5.48 0.64 -4.72
CA TYR A 103 -5.42 -0.31 -3.62
C TYR A 103 -6.47 -1.42 -3.78
N ILE A 104 -7.70 -1.09 -4.19
CA ILE A 104 -8.74 -2.06 -4.52
C ILE A 104 -8.31 -2.94 -5.70
N ALA A 105 -7.71 -2.34 -6.74
CA ALA A 105 -7.16 -3.10 -7.87
C ALA A 105 -6.07 -4.09 -7.41
N ALA A 106 -5.23 -3.72 -6.45
CA ALA A 106 -4.24 -4.63 -5.85
C ALA A 106 -4.90 -5.84 -5.16
N GLN A 107 -6.06 -5.66 -4.52
CA GLN A 107 -6.85 -6.79 -3.99
C GLN A 107 -7.35 -7.71 -5.11
N GLY A 108 -7.76 -7.13 -6.24
CA GLY A 108 -8.13 -7.87 -7.44
C GLY A 108 -6.99 -8.72 -7.99
N VAL A 109 -5.76 -8.19 -8.02
CA VAL A 109 -4.55 -8.96 -8.37
C VAL A 109 -4.35 -10.13 -7.40
N GLY A 110 -4.52 -9.88 -6.11
CA GLY A 110 -4.49 -10.95 -5.11
C GLY A 110 -5.51 -12.05 -5.39
N GLY A 111 -6.76 -11.67 -5.72
CA GLY A 111 -7.81 -12.62 -6.10
C GLY A 111 -7.46 -13.43 -7.34
N LEU A 112 -6.92 -12.78 -8.37
CA LEU A 112 -6.46 -13.44 -9.60
C LEU A 112 -5.34 -14.44 -9.33
N VAL A 113 -4.33 -14.06 -8.53
CA VAL A 113 -3.22 -14.97 -8.17
C VAL A 113 -3.74 -16.17 -7.39
N ALA A 114 -4.66 -15.97 -6.43
CA ALA A 114 -5.27 -17.07 -5.70
C ALA A 114 -6.10 -18.02 -6.57
N TRP A 115 -6.71 -17.50 -7.63
CA TRP A 115 -7.44 -18.31 -8.60
C TRP A 115 -6.49 -19.15 -9.47
N LEU A 116 -5.36 -18.57 -9.91
CA LEU A 116 -4.35 -19.26 -10.71
C LEU A 116 -3.49 -20.23 -9.87
N LEU A 117 -3.20 -19.87 -8.63
CA LEU A 117 -2.38 -20.61 -7.67
C LEU A 117 -3.17 -20.80 -6.37
N PRO A 118 -4.10 -21.77 -6.32
CA PRO A 118 -4.83 -22.08 -5.10
C PRO A 118 -3.86 -22.43 -3.96
N TYR A 119 -4.05 -21.81 -2.81
CA TYR A 119 -3.21 -22.02 -1.63
C TYR A 119 -3.98 -22.60 -0.44
N VAL A 120 -5.27 -22.88 -0.60
CA VAL A 120 -6.12 -23.48 0.43
C VAL A 120 -6.69 -24.78 -0.10
N ALA A 121 -6.56 -25.84 0.67
CA ALA A 121 -7.21 -27.12 0.43
C ALA A 121 -7.87 -27.64 1.72
N ASP A 122 -8.85 -28.53 1.57
CA ASP A 122 -9.43 -29.26 2.70
C ASP A 122 -8.38 -30.19 3.31
N ASN A 123 -8.36 -30.28 4.64
CA ASN A 123 -7.49 -31.23 5.33
C ASN A 123 -8.19 -32.58 5.48
N PRO A 124 -7.75 -33.65 4.78
CA PRO A 124 -8.37 -34.97 4.90
C PRO A 124 -8.27 -35.54 6.33
N ALA A 125 -7.27 -35.13 7.12
CA ALA A 125 -7.13 -35.56 8.50
C ALA A 125 -8.26 -35.03 9.41
N HIS A 126 -8.87 -33.90 9.07
CA HIS A 126 -9.97 -33.32 9.86
C HIS A 126 -11.21 -34.21 9.88
N ALA A 127 -11.43 -35.02 8.83
CA ALA A 127 -12.53 -35.97 8.79
C ALA A 127 -12.39 -37.13 9.80
N ALA A 128 -11.15 -37.49 10.15
CA ALA A 128 -10.85 -38.54 11.12
C ALA A 128 -10.57 -37.98 12.53
N ASP A 129 -10.10 -36.73 12.63
CA ASP A 129 -9.81 -36.03 13.87
C ASP A 129 -10.31 -34.58 13.82
N PRO A 130 -11.48 -34.29 14.45
CA PRO A 130 -12.04 -32.94 14.49
C PRO A 130 -11.16 -31.90 15.19
N THR A 131 -10.11 -32.32 15.91
CA THR A 131 -9.16 -31.39 16.56
C THR A 131 -8.06 -30.91 15.61
N ALA A 132 -7.84 -31.58 14.48
CA ALA A 132 -6.96 -31.11 13.43
C ALA A 132 -7.54 -29.87 12.72
N SER A 133 -6.70 -29.01 12.15
CA SER A 133 -7.16 -27.88 11.33
C SER A 133 -8.00 -28.37 10.14
N ALA A 134 -9.14 -27.73 9.86
CA ALA A 134 -9.96 -28.05 8.69
C ALA A 134 -9.28 -27.72 7.35
N TRP A 135 -8.27 -26.84 7.35
CA TRP A 135 -7.65 -26.32 6.14
C TRP A 135 -6.13 -26.56 6.15
N ILE A 136 -5.60 -26.85 4.97
CA ILE A 136 -4.17 -26.86 4.67
C ILE A 136 -3.84 -25.60 3.87
N ILE A 137 -2.79 -24.89 4.27
CA ILE A 137 -2.28 -23.72 3.57
C ILE A 137 -0.99 -24.08 2.83
N ASP A 138 -1.01 -23.99 1.50
CA ASP A 138 0.21 -24.00 0.69
C ASP A 138 0.90 -22.64 0.83
N TYR A 139 1.91 -22.61 1.70
CA TYR A 139 2.60 -21.37 2.02
C TYR A 139 3.31 -20.74 0.80
N PRO A 140 4.00 -21.49 -0.08
CA PRO A 140 4.56 -20.93 -1.32
C PRO A 140 3.53 -20.18 -2.19
N ASN A 141 2.38 -20.78 -2.50
CA ASN A 141 1.35 -20.15 -3.31
C ASN A 141 0.75 -18.92 -2.61
N TYR A 142 0.54 -19.02 -1.29
CA TYR A 142 0.11 -17.90 -0.47
C TYR A 142 1.11 -16.73 -0.49
N ALA A 143 2.41 -17.04 -0.38
CA ALA A 143 3.46 -16.03 -0.38
C ALA A 143 3.54 -15.30 -1.73
N VAL A 144 3.37 -16.01 -2.86
CA VAL A 144 3.31 -15.39 -4.19
C VAL A 144 2.13 -14.39 -4.28
N GLN A 145 0.96 -14.76 -3.77
CA GLN A 145 -0.18 -13.85 -3.68
C GLN A 145 0.13 -12.60 -2.86
N ALA A 146 0.69 -12.78 -1.66
CA ALA A 146 1.03 -11.67 -0.77
C ALA A 146 2.06 -10.71 -1.40
N VAL A 147 3.11 -11.26 -2.05
CA VAL A 147 4.14 -10.47 -2.74
C VAL A 147 3.56 -9.70 -3.93
N ALA A 148 2.68 -10.31 -4.71
CA ALA A 148 2.03 -9.64 -5.85
C ALA A 148 1.20 -8.44 -5.39
N MET A 149 0.36 -8.64 -4.37
CA MET A 149 -0.44 -7.56 -3.77
C MET A 149 0.45 -6.46 -3.19
N TYR A 150 1.51 -6.83 -2.47
CA TYR A 150 2.47 -5.91 -1.88
C TYR A 150 3.13 -5.00 -2.93
N GLY A 151 3.56 -5.58 -4.06
CA GLY A 151 4.14 -4.83 -5.18
C GLY A 151 3.16 -3.78 -5.74
N CYS A 152 1.90 -4.17 -5.94
CA CYS A 152 0.85 -3.26 -6.41
C CYS A 152 0.55 -2.14 -5.41
N ILE A 153 0.51 -2.43 -4.11
CA ILE A 153 0.31 -1.43 -3.05
C ILE A 153 1.47 -0.42 -3.03
N CYS A 154 2.71 -0.90 -3.13
CA CYS A 154 3.89 -0.03 -3.18
C CYS A 154 3.87 0.88 -4.41
N PHE A 155 3.46 0.35 -5.57
CA PHE A 155 3.27 1.16 -6.77
C PHE A 155 2.17 2.21 -6.57
N ALA A 156 1.03 1.85 -5.98
CA ALA A 156 -0.06 2.78 -5.69
C ALA A 156 0.37 3.93 -4.77
N LEU A 157 1.17 3.64 -3.74
CA LEU A 157 1.76 4.65 -2.85
C LEU A 157 2.71 5.59 -3.59
N ALA A 158 3.57 5.04 -4.46
CA ALA A 158 4.48 5.84 -5.26
C ALA A 158 3.75 6.72 -6.29
N TRP A 159 2.73 6.18 -6.94
CA TRP A 159 1.83 6.92 -7.80
C TRP A 159 1.17 8.09 -7.05
N TYR A 160 0.56 7.80 -5.90
CA TYR A 160 -0.05 8.82 -5.05
C TYR A 160 0.93 9.94 -4.66
N ALA A 161 2.12 9.60 -4.17
CA ALA A 161 3.10 10.59 -3.72
C ALA A 161 3.63 11.45 -4.87
N THR A 162 3.89 10.86 -6.03
CA THR A 162 4.38 11.58 -7.22
C THR A 162 3.32 12.50 -7.82
N ARG A 163 2.04 12.12 -7.74
CA ARG A 163 0.92 12.99 -8.12
C ARG A 163 0.78 14.18 -7.16
N LEU A 164 0.88 13.95 -5.85
CA LEU A 164 0.91 15.03 -4.86
C LEU A 164 2.09 15.98 -5.06
N ARG A 165 3.27 15.44 -5.40
CA ARG A 165 4.44 16.24 -5.77
C ARG A 165 4.12 17.18 -6.93
N ALA A 166 3.56 16.64 -8.02
CA ALA A 166 3.19 17.43 -9.20
C ALA A 166 2.11 18.49 -8.90
N ASP A 167 1.11 18.16 -8.07
CA ASP A 167 0.06 19.10 -7.68
C ASP A 167 0.61 20.23 -6.81
N SER A 168 1.52 19.93 -5.88
CA SER A 168 2.14 20.94 -5.02
C SER A 168 2.99 21.94 -5.81
N ALA A 169 3.71 21.47 -6.84
CA ALA A 169 4.46 22.33 -7.76
C ALA A 169 3.55 23.28 -8.53
N ARG A 170 2.41 22.77 -9.03
CA ARG A 170 1.40 23.59 -9.73
C ARG A 170 0.74 24.63 -8.83
N SER A 171 0.47 24.29 -7.56
CA SER A 171 -0.07 25.26 -6.59
C SER A 171 0.92 26.39 -6.34
N THR A 172 2.20 26.05 -6.17
CA THR A 172 3.26 27.04 -5.93
C THR A 172 3.43 27.98 -7.13
N ALA A 173 3.42 27.45 -8.35
CA ALA A 173 3.55 28.27 -9.56
C ALA A 173 2.37 29.22 -9.79
N ARG A 174 1.14 28.82 -9.40
CA ARG A 174 -0.04 29.71 -9.46
C ARG A 174 0.09 30.88 -8.50
N ALA A 175 0.46 30.61 -7.26
CA ALA A 175 0.65 31.67 -6.26
C ALA A 175 1.69 32.70 -6.69
N GLN A 176 2.75 32.30 -7.41
CA GLN A 176 3.78 33.21 -7.92
C GLN A 176 3.34 34.07 -9.11
N ASN A 177 2.28 33.68 -9.83
CA ASN A 177 1.77 34.43 -10.97
C ASN A 177 0.66 35.41 -10.57
N ASP A 178 0.10 35.27 -9.37
CA ASP A 178 -0.95 36.14 -8.82
C ASP A 178 -0.36 37.30 -7.99
N ASP A 179 0.97 37.32 -7.79
CA ASP A 179 1.77 38.38 -7.15
C ASP A 179 2.46 39.28 -8.20
#